data_AF-A0A3A8PZY3-F1
#
_entry.id   AF-A0A3A8PZY3-F1
#
_cell.length_a   1.000
_cell.length_b   1.000
_cell.length_c   1.000
_cell.angle_alpha   90.00
_cell.angle_beta   90.00
_cell.angle_gamma   90.00
#
_symmetry.space_group_name_H-M   'P 1'
#
loop_
_entity.id
_entity.type
_entity.pdbx_description
1 polymer ?
#
loop_
_entity_poly.entity_id
_entity_poly.type
_entity_poly.pdbx_seq_one_letter_code
_entity_poly.pdbx_strand_id
1 'polypeptide(L)'
;MRFFRRTGLAALCGLTAALLTGCPDKTAQAPVDGGVTGAAAVPDSGPEAVVFTLSYLSPDGGSALIPLALEEKPLVEPTSDLELRSTLGLKNYRVRLMDEADRAMVSGDSVSEADDGLVYRIHLPQPLKTGFSYTLVVDAQTGSSFQDSRGRDVDDLRAAFQIIGDKEKPKPPPPPAKGGKKRK
;
A
#
# COMPACT_ATOMS: atom_id res chain seq x y z
N MET A 1 -0.27 4.92 -45.99
CA MET A 1 -0.38 3.59 -46.64
C MET A 1 0.11 2.57 -45.61
N ARG A 2 -0.60 1.55 -45.12
CA ARG A 2 -1.68 0.72 -45.68
C ARG A 2 -2.68 0.35 -44.57
N PHE A 3 -3.93 0.21 -45.00
CA PHE A 3 -5.10 -0.26 -44.26
C PHE A 3 -5.09 -1.78 -44.10
N PHE A 4 -5.65 -2.31 -42.99
CA PHE A 4 -6.38 -3.59 -42.93
C PHE A 4 -7.35 -3.52 -41.73
N ARG A 5 -8.61 -3.11 -41.91
CA ARG A 5 -9.81 -3.89 -42.29
C ARG A 5 -10.22 -5.02 -41.32
N ARG A 6 -11.33 -4.71 -40.63
CA ARG A 6 -12.42 -5.54 -40.05
C ARG A 6 -12.65 -6.92 -40.67
N THR A 7 -13.00 -7.89 -39.83
CA THR A 7 -14.09 -8.92 -39.92
C THR A 7 -13.89 -9.90 -38.74
N GLY A 8 -14.87 -10.52 -38.08
CA GLY A 8 -16.28 -10.71 -38.39
C GLY A 8 -17.04 -11.39 -37.23
N LEU A 9 -18.33 -11.55 -37.48
CA LEU A 9 -19.47 -11.94 -36.62
C LEU A 9 -19.83 -13.43 -36.86
N ALA A 10 -20.20 -14.19 -35.82
CA ALA A 10 -21.11 -15.37 -35.84
C ALA A 10 -21.27 -15.86 -34.38
N ALA A 11 -22.43 -15.82 -33.70
CA ALA A 11 -23.71 -16.55 -33.90
C ALA A 11 -23.61 -18.08 -33.63
N LEU A 12 -24.28 -18.56 -32.57
CA LEU A 12 -25.11 -19.79 -32.48
C LEU A 12 -25.58 -19.92 -30.99
N CYS A 13 -26.87 -19.78 -30.65
CA CYS A 13 -27.99 -20.74 -30.76
C CYS A 13 -27.79 -22.05 -29.96
N GLY A 14 -28.65 -22.29 -28.96
CA GLY A 14 -28.69 -23.56 -28.21
C GLY A 14 -29.66 -23.56 -27.03
N LEU A 15 -30.97 -23.57 -27.34
CA LEU A 15 -32.08 -23.76 -26.41
C LEU A 15 -32.43 -25.26 -26.39
N THR A 16 -32.48 -25.92 -25.23
CA THR A 16 -33.18 -27.21 -25.08
C THR A 16 -33.68 -27.42 -23.66
N ALA A 17 -34.96 -27.75 -23.57
CA ALA A 17 -35.78 -27.98 -22.38
C ALA A 17 -35.96 -29.49 -22.08
N ALA A 18 -36.35 -29.84 -20.84
CA ALA A 18 -37.27 -30.94 -20.45
C ALA A 18 -37.16 -31.14 -18.92
N LEU A 19 -38.16 -30.77 -18.10
CA LEU A 19 -39.39 -31.50 -17.75
C LEU A 19 -39.20 -32.77 -16.90
N LEU A 20 -39.44 -32.59 -15.60
CA LEU A 20 -40.36 -33.34 -14.73
C LEU A 20 -40.51 -34.86 -14.93
N THR A 21 -40.01 -35.62 -13.94
CA THR A 21 -40.59 -36.90 -13.53
C THR A 21 -40.72 -36.93 -12.01
N GLY A 22 -41.95 -36.94 -11.50
CA GLY A 22 -42.24 -37.32 -10.12
C GLY A 22 -42.53 -38.81 -10.02
N CYS A 23 -42.36 -39.38 -8.82
CA CYS A 23 -43.36 -40.23 -8.19
C CYS A 23 -43.05 -40.39 -6.69
N PRO A 24 -44.10 -40.56 -5.86
CA PRO A 24 -44.04 -40.40 -4.41
C PRO A 24 -43.86 -41.74 -3.70
N ASP A 25 -43.16 -41.76 -2.58
CA ASP A 25 -43.40 -42.80 -1.58
C ASP A 25 -43.29 -42.26 -0.16
N LYS A 26 -44.34 -42.59 0.58
CA LYS A 26 -44.70 -42.15 1.92
C LYS A 26 -44.21 -43.21 2.88
N THR A 27 -43.36 -42.89 3.86
CA THR A 27 -43.31 -43.60 5.16
C THR A 27 -42.64 -42.76 6.24
N ALA A 28 -43.41 -42.60 7.34
CA ALA A 28 -43.05 -42.37 8.74
C ALA A 28 -42.17 -41.17 9.15
N GLN A 29 -42.86 -40.18 9.75
CA GLN A 29 -42.31 -39.28 10.75
C GLN A 29 -41.74 -40.07 11.94
N ALA A 30 -40.47 -39.84 12.26
CA ALA A 30 -39.97 -39.90 13.62
C ALA A 30 -39.89 -38.45 14.13
N PRO A 31 -40.35 -38.12 15.34
CA PRO A 31 -40.05 -36.84 15.94
C PRO A 31 -38.58 -36.90 16.38
N VAL A 32 -37.68 -36.44 15.51
CA VAL A 32 -36.35 -36.03 15.96
C VAL A 32 -36.55 -34.68 16.62
N ASP A 33 -36.42 -34.69 17.94
CA ASP A 33 -36.39 -33.50 18.78
C ASP A 33 -35.28 -32.60 18.22
N GLY A 34 -35.71 -31.59 17.46
CA GLY A 34 -34.85 -30.68 16.74
C GLY A 34 -34.16 -29.78 17.75
N GLY A 35 -33.05 -30.28 18.30
CA GLY A 35 -32.01 -29.43 18.86
C GLY A 35 -31.54 -28.49 17.76
N VAL A 36 -32.22 -27.36 17.60
CA VAL A 36 -31.63 -26.16 17.06
C VAL A 36 -30.61 -25.73 18.10
N THR A 37 -29.43 -26.36 18.05
CA THR A 37 -28.22 -25.58 18.25
C THR A 37 -28.28 -24.54 17.15
N GLY A 38 -28.80 -23.36 17.50
CA GLY A 38 -28.61 -22.18 16.69
C GLY A 38 -27.12 -22.17 16.37
N ALA A 39 -26.79 -22.40 15.10
CA ALA A 39 -25.48 -22.07 14.60
C ALA A 39 -25.33 -20.62 15.02
N ALA A 40 -24.50 -20.38 16.03
CA ALA A 40 -24.11 -19.04 16.41
C ALA A 40 -23.70 -18.43 15.08
N ALA A 41 -24.48 -17.43 14.63
CA ALA A 41 -24.06 -16.62 13.52
C ALA A 41 -22.66 -16.16 13.92
N VAL A 42 -21.65 -16.69 13.24
CA VAL A 42 -20.31 -16.14 13.33
C VAL A 42 -20.54 -14.66 13.11
N PRO A 43 -20.21 -13.77 14.07
CA PRO A 43 -20.41 -12.36 13.84
C PRO A 43 -19.70 -12.07 12.52
N ASP A 44 -20.49 -11.65 11.52
CA ASP A 44 -19.99 -11.15 10.25
C ASP A 44 -19.08 -9.99 10.63
N SER A 45 -17.80 -10.31 10.78
CA SER A 45 -16.77 -9.37 11.15
C SER A 45 -16.62 -8.56 9.89
N GLY A 46 -17.28 -7.39 9.89
CA GLY A 46 -17.48 -6.55 8.72
C GLY A 46 -16.20 -6.40 7.90
N PRO A 47 -16.31 -6.09 6.61
CA PRO A 47 -15.26 -6.39 5.66
C PRO A 47 -13.95 -5.67 6.03
N GLU A 48 -12.89 -6.44 6.31
CA GLU A 48 -11.55 -5.94 6.66
C GLU A 48 -11.16 -4.78 5.75
N ALA A 49 -11.03 -3.58 6.31
CA ALA A 49 -10.44 -2.44 5.62
C ALA A 49 -8.96 -2.72 5.34
N VAL A 50 -8.40 -2.01 4.37
CA VAL A 50 -6.96 -2.07 4.13
C VAL A 50 -6.23 -1.57 5.38
N VAL A 51 -5.29 -2.36 5.88
CA VAL A 51 -4.41 -1.96 6.98
C VAL A 51 -2.99 -1.83 6.44
N PHE A 52 -2.36 -0.71 6.78
CA PHE A 52 -0.97 -0.44 6.43
C PHE A 52 -0.05 -0.71 7.60
N THR A 53 1.16 -1.20 7.31
CA THR A 53 2.25 -1.31 8.28
C THR A 53 3.50 -0.75 7.64
N LEU A 54 4.17 0.19 8.31
CA LEU A 54 5.44 0.74 7.87
C LEU A 54 6.54 0.24 8.78
N SER A 55 7.64 -0.20 8.19
CA SER A 55 8.85 -0.59 8.91
C SER A 55 10.09 -0.02 8.22
N TYR A 56 11.20 -0.09 8.93
CA TYR A 56 12.51 0.28 8.42
C TYR A 56 13.55 -0.79 8.79
N LEU A 57 14.67 -0.78 8.08
CA LEU A 57 15.87 -1.53 8.48
C LEU A 57 16.70 -0.65 9.42
N SER A 58 16.90 -1.09 10.66
CA SER A 58 17.71 -0.38 11.65
C SER A 58 19.21 -0.56 11.36
N PRO A 59 20.07 0.34 11.86
CA PRO A 59 21.52 0.27 11.65
C PRO A 59 22.18 -1.02 12.16
N ASP A 60 21.56 -1.71 13.11
CA ASP A 60 22.01 -3.00 13.64
C ASP A 60 21.62 -4.20 12.75
N GLY A 61 20.93 -3.96 11.63
CA GLY A 61 20.44 -4.98 10.70
C GLY A 61 19.10 -5.59 11.10
N GLY A 62 18.48 -5.12 12.18
CA GLY A 62 17.12 -5.45 12.58
C GLY A 62 16.06 -4.73 11.73
N SER A 63 14.79 -5.06 11.98
CA SER A 63 13.67 -4.31 11.42
C SER A 63 12.77 -3.83 12.55
N ALA A 64 12.35 -2.57 12.45
CA ALA A 64 11.50 -1.92 13.45
C ALA A 64 10.31 -1.24 12.78
N LEU A 65 9.17 -1.17 13.50
CA LEU A 65 7.95 -0.58 13.00
C LEU A 65 7.93 0.94 13.22
N ILE A 66 7.35 1.66 12.26
CA ILE A 66 7.00 3.07 12.39
C ILE A 66 5.49 3.14 12.61
N PRO A 67 5.02 3.55 13.80
CA PRO A 67 3.59 3.70 14.06
C PRO A 67 2.96 4.74 13.12
N LEU A 68 1.85 4.38 12.48
CA LEU A 68 1.19 5.23 11.47
C LEU A 68 0.14 6.18 12.04
N ALA A 69 -0.44 5.84 13.19
CA ALA A 69 -1.57 6.55 13.79
C ALA A 69 -1.17 7.11 15.17
N LEU A 70 -0.34 8.15 15.18
CA LEU A 70 0.06 8.84 16.39
C LEU A 70 -0.21 10.34 16.28
N GLU A 71 -0.62 10.93 17.41
CA GLU A 71 -0.69 12.39 17.57
C GLU A 71 0.71 13.01 17.56
N GLU A 72 1.69 12.29 18.11
CA GLU A 72 3.10 12.67 18.11
C GLU A 72 3.88 11.97 16.99
N LYS A 73 4.82 12.70 16.39
CA LYS A 73 5.67 12.18 15.32
C LYS A 73 6.66 11.14 15.87
N PRO A 74 6.60 9.88 15.45
CA PRO A 74 7.52 8.86 15.92
C PRO A 74 8.98 9.18 15.54
N LEU A 75 9.89 8.85 16.45
CA LEU A 75 11.32 8.93 16.25
C LEU A 75 11.85 7.62 15.65
N VAL A 76 12.65 7.74 14.60
CA VAL A 76 13.15 6.62 13.78
C VAL A 76 14.66 6.73 13.66
N GLU A 77 15.36 5.61 13.72
CA GLU A 77 16.82 5.62 13.54
C GLU A 77 17.21 5.96 12.09
N PRO A 78 18.43 6.45 11.84
CA PRO A 78 18.91 6.69 10.49
C PRO A 78 18.84 5.40 9.65
N THR A 79 18.13 5.46 8.53
CA THR A 79 17.91 4.31 7.65
C THR A 79 17.91 4.74 6.19
N SER A 80 18.24 3.80 5.30
CA SER A 80 18.10 3.95 3.85
C SER A 80 16.96 3.09 3.29
N ASP A 81 16.32 2.27 4.11
CA ASP A 81 15.41 1.23 3.66
C ASP A 81 14.10 1.32 4.44
N LEU A 82 13.00 1.53 3.71
CA LEU A 82 11.65 1.53 4.26
C LEU A 82 10.82 0.46 3.56
N GLU A 83 9.93 -0.19 4.31
CA GLU A 83 9.01 -1.17 3.78
C GLU A 83 7.59 -0.84 4.23
N LEU A 84 6.72 -0.62 3.26
CA LEU A 84 5.29 -0.46 3.46
C LEU A 84 4.59 -1.75 3.07
N ARG A 85 3.84 -2.33 4.01
CA ARG A 85 2.97 -3.47 3.78
C ARG A 85 1.52 -3.06 3.82
N SER A 86 0.72 -3.69 2.99
CA SER A 86 -0.74 -3.60 2.99
C SER A 86 -1.33 -5.01 3.12
N THR A 87 -2.41 -5.16 3.87
CA THR A 87 -3.13 -6.44 4.04
C THR A 87 -3.90 -6.89 2.80
N LEU A 88 -4.05 -6.02 1.80
CA LEU A 88 -4.71 -6.30 0.53
C LEU A 88 -3.90 -5.70 -0.62
N GLY A 89 -4.05 -6.25 -1.82
CA GLY A 89 -3.51 -5.63 -3.03
C GLY A 89 -4.15 -4.27 -3.28
N LEU A 90 -3.45 -3.37 -3.96
CA LEU A 90 -3.89 -2.01 -4.25
C LEU A 90 -3.93 -1.75 -5.76
N LYS A 91 -4.79 -0.83 -6.18
CA LYS A 91 -4.96 -0.40 -7.57
C LYS A 91 -4.94 1.11 -7.65
N ASN A 92 -4.32 1.64 -8.71
CA ASN A 92 -4.20 3.10 -8.95
C ASN A 92 -3.54 3.85 -7.77
N TYR A 93 -2.61 3.20 -7.06
CA TYR A 93 -1.93 3.80 -5.92
C TYR A 93 -0.54 4.32 -6.34
N ARG A 94 -0.01 5.24 -5.56
CA ARG A 94 1.35 5.75 -5.64
C ARG A 94 1.90 5.87 -4.25
N VAL A 95 3.11 5.38 -4.04
CA VAL A 95 3.84 5.56 -2.77
C VAL A 95 4.94 6.59 -2.98
N ARG A 96 5.19 7.39 -1.95
CA ARG A 96 6.00 8.60 -2.05
C ARG A 96 6.63 8.94 -0.71
N LEU A 97 7.94 9.18 -0.68
CA LEU A 97 8.60 9.73 0.52
C LEU A 97 8.89 11.21 0.35
N MET A 98 8.24 12.05 1.15
CA MET A 98 8.39 13.51 1.13
C MET A 98 9.40 13.98 2.19
N ASP A 99 10.19 14.99 1.85
CA ASP A 99 11.04 15.69 2.81
C ASP A 99 10.24 16.71 3.66
N GLU A 100 10.91 17.40 4.59
CA GLU A 100 10.31 18.43 5.47
C GLU A 100 9.67 19.59 4.69
N ALA A 101 10.07 19.80 3.43
CA ALA A 101 9.53 20.83 2.55
C ALA A 101 8.46 20.29 1.59
N ASP A 102 7.92 19.09 1.86
CA ASP A 102 6.93 18.38 1.04
C ASP A 102 7.40 18.08 -0.40
N ARG A 103 8.71 17.90 -0.58
CA ARG A 103 9.29 17.55 -1.88
C ARG A 103 9.54 16.05 -1.95
N ALA A 104 9.23 15.47 -3.12
CA ALA A 104 9.51 14.07 -3.37
C ALA A 104 11.01 13.76 -3.33
N MET A 105 11.38 12.81 -2.48
CA MET A 105 12.72 12.26 -2.43
C MET A 105 12.94 11.31 -3.60
N VAL A 106 14.20 11.21 -4.03
CA VAL A 106 14.63 10.24 -5.03
C VAL A 106 14.91 8.92 -4.32
N SER A 107 14.25 7.86 -4.77
CA SER A 107 14.41 6.50 -4.25
C SER A 107 14.39 5.47 -5.38
N GLY A 108 15.03 4.34 -5.15
CA GLY A 108 14.85 3.12 -5.92
C GLY A 108 13.75 2.30 -5.29
N ASP A 109 12.64 2.16 -6.00
CA ASP A 109 11.45 1.52 -5.46
C ASP A 109 11.21 0.15 -6.09
N SER A 110 10.73 -0.79 -5.30
CA SER A 110 10.29 -2.09 -5.78
C SER A 110 8.97 -2.48 -5.13
N VAL A 111 8.16 -3.23 -5.88
CA VAL A 111 6.87 -3.74 -5.41
C VAL A 111 6.82 -5.25 -5.61
N SER A 112 6.28 -5.93 -4.61
CA SER A 112 5.85 -7.31 -4.70
C SER A 112 4.37 -7.36 -4.35
N GLU A 113 3.56 -7.86 -5.27
CA GLU A 113 2.13 -8.13 -5.05
C GLU A 113 1.95 -9.63 -4.87
N ALA A 114 1.19 -10.01 -3.84
CA ALA A 114 0.85 -11.39 -3.54
C ALA A 114 -0.60 -11.47 -3.03
N ASP A 115 -1.12 -12.69 -2.87
CA ASP A 115 -2.51 -12.90 -2.43
C ASP A 115 -2.77 -12.35 -1.01
N ASP A 116 -1.71 -12.24 -0.19
CA ASP A 116 -1.72 -11.67 1.16
C ASP A 116 -1.52 -10.15 1.21
N GLY A 117 -1.36 -9.51 0.05
CA GLY A 117 -1.40 -8.06 -0.10
C GLY A 117 -0.24 -7.47 -0.90
N LEU A 118 0.21 -6.30 -0.46
CA LEU A 118 1.22 -5.50 -1.16
C LEU A 118 2.43 -5.25 -0.26
N VAL A 119 3.62 -5.48 -0.79
CA VAL A 119 4.89 -5.08 -0.16
C VAL A 119 5.59 -4.08 -1.07
N TYR A 120 5.69 -2.83 -0.63
CA TYR A 120 6.40 -1.75 -1.31
C TYR A 120 7.69 -1.44 -0.55
N ARG A 121 8.83 -1.47 -1.23
CA ARG A 121 10.14 -1.24 -0.63
C ARG A 121 10.77 -0.01 -1.27
N ILE A 122 11.24 0.90 -0.41
CA ILE A 122 11.90 2.14 -0.78
C ILE A 122 13.36 2.02 -0.38
N HIS A 123 14.25 2.12 -1.35
CA HIS A 123 15.69 2.15 -1.16
C HIS A 123 16.24 3.53 -1.48
N LEU A 124 16.81 4.19 -0.48
CA LEU A 124 17.36 5.53 -0.61
C LEU A 124 18.85 5.47 -0.97
N PRO A 125 19.36 6.38 -1.81
CA PRO A 125 20.78 6.40 -2.16
C PRO A 125 21.68 6.77 -0.98
N GLN A 126 21.13 7.43 0.03
CA GLN A 126 21.80 7.78 1.28
C GLN A 126 20.80 7.67 2.44
N PRO A 127 21.27 7.39 3.66
CA PRO A 127 20.40 7.40 4.83
C PRO A 127 19.69 8.73 5.02
N LEU A 128 18.49 8.68 5.58
CA LEU A 128 17.74 9.88 5.94
C LEU A 128 18.51 10.74 6.95
N LYS A 129 18.48 12.06 6.73
CA LYS A 129 19.22 13.01 7.56
C LYS A 129 18.65 13.10 8.97
N THR A 130 19.52 13.08 9.97
CA THR A 130 19.19 13.21 11.39
C THR A 130 18.54 14.56 11.71
N GLY A 131 17.56 14.55 12.60
CA GLY A 131 16.84 15.76 13.02
C GLY A 131 15.90 16.35 11.96
N PHE A 132 15.70 15.67 10.83
CA PHE A 132 14.73 16.04 9.81
C PHE A 132 13.47 15.18 9.90
N SER A 133 12.36 15.79 9.47
CA SER A 133 11.07 15.11 9.32
C SER A 133 10.85 14.65 7.89
N TYR A 134 10.20 13.51 7.75
CA TYR A 134 9.78 12.94 6.46
C TYR A 134 8.33 12.49 6.55
N THR A 135 7.66 12.39 5.40
CA THR A 135 6.28 11.90 5.32
C THR A 135 6.18 10.84 4.23
N LEU A 136 5.79 9.63 4.61
CA LEU A 136 5.34 8.63 3.65
C LEU A 136 3.91 8.95 3.24
N VAL A 137 3.68 9.06 1.93
CA VAL A 137 2.37 9.32 1.33
C VAL A 137 1.99 8.13 0.46
N VAL A 138 0.77 7.64 0.65
CA VAL A 138 0.10 6.70 -0.26
C VAL A 138 -1.18 7.36 -0.72
N ASP A 139 -1.27 7.63 -2.02
CA ASP A 139 -2.43 8.29 -2.62
C ASP A 139 -2.68 7.82 -4.05
N ALA A 140 -3.71 8.38 -4.68
CA ALA A 140 -4.08 8.06 -6.04
C ALA A 140 -2.97 8.43 -7.04
N GLN A 141 -2.57 7.49 -7.89
CA GLN A 141 -1.65 7.77 -8.99
C GLN A 141 -2.34 8.64 -10.06
N THR A 142 -3.61 8.38 -10.33
CA THR A 142 -4.44 9.15 -11.26
C THR A 142 -5.82 9.40 -10.66
N GLY A 143 -6.45 10.53 -10.99
CA GLY A 143 -7.76 10.87 -10.42
C GLY A 143 -7.68 11.27 -8.94
N SER A 144 -8.74 10.95 -8.18
CA SER A 144 -8.93 11.42 -6.79
C SER A 144 -8.98 10.30 -5.74
N SER A 145 -8.99 9.03 -6.14
CA SER A 145 -8.99 7.89 -5.21
C SER A 145 -8.19 6.72 -5.77
N PHE A 146 -7.70 5.88 -4.86
CA PHE A 146 -7.14 4.57 -5.15
C PHE A 146 -7.97 3.50 -4.44
N GLN A 147 -7.84 2.26 -4.90
CA GLN A 147 -8.72 1.18 -4.48
C GLN A 147 -7.96 -0.02 -3.98
N ASP A 148 -8.62 -0.86 -3.19
CA ASP A 148 -8.14 -2.18 -2.85
C ASP A 148 -8.39 -3.19 -3.97
N SER A 149 -7.91 -4.42 -3.79
CA SER A 149 -8.08 -5.51 -4.74
C SER A 149 -9.54 -5.85 -5.03
N ARG A 150 -10.46 -5.54 -4.10
CA ARG A 150 -11.91 -5.76 -4.17
C ARG A 150 -12.66 -4.60 -4.82
N GLY A 151 -11.97 -3.52 -5.19
CA GLY A 151 -12.54 -2.34 -5.85
C GLY A 151 -13.19 -1.33 -4.90
N ARG A 152 -12.87 -1.38 -3.60
CA ARG A 152 -13.31 -0.37 -2.63
C ARG A 152 -12.31 0.76 -2.58
N ASP A 153 -12.79 2.00 -2.47
CA ASP A 153 -11.92 3.15 -2.25
C ASP A 153 -11.19 3.03 -0.90
N VAL A 154 -9.93 3.46 -0.89
CA VAL A 154 -9.05 3.49 0.29
C VAL A 154 -8.69 4.94 0.58
N ASP A 155 -8.68 5.30 1.86
CA ASP A 155 -8.27 6.64 2.29
C ASP A 155 -6.76 6.85 2.06
N ASP A 156 -6.38 8.08 1.69
CA ASP A 156 -4.99 8.48 1.55
C ASP A 156 -4.24 8.30 2.89
N LEU A 157 -3.07 7.66 2.83
CA LEU A 157 -2.18 7.53 3.97
C LEU A 157 -1.16 8.67 3.96
N ARG A 158 -1.04 9.38 5.08
CA ARG A 158 0.06 10.31 5.34
C ARG A 158 0.68 10.00 6.70
N ALA A 159 1.87 9.41 6.68
CA ALA A 159 2.59 9.00 7.88
C ALA A 159 3.87 9.81 8.04
N ALA A 160 3.86 10.75 8.97
CA ALA A 160 5.03 11.57 9.27
C ALA A 160 5.89 10.91 10.35
N PHE A 161 7.21 10.96 10.20
CA PHE A 161 8.18 10.50 11.19
C PHE A 161 9.43 11.38 11.18
N GLN A 162 10.22 11.34 12.25
CA GLN A 162 11.44 12.13 12.39
C GLN A 162 12.64 11.23 12.64
N ILE A 163 13.77 11.56 12.02
CA ILE A 163 15.01 10.82 12.24
C ILE A 163 15.68 11.33 13.52
N ILE A 164 16.07 10.39 14.38
CA ILE A 164 16.76 10.66 15.64
C ILE A 164 18.08 11.39 15.38
N GLY A 165 18.44 12.28 16.29
CA GLY A 165 19.69 13.04 16.27
C GLY A 165 19.48 14.53 15.97
N ASP A 166 20.56 15.29 16.13
CA ASP A 166 20.52 16.73 15.89
C ASP A 166 20.41 17.05 14.40
N LYS A 167 19.69 18.13 14.10
CA LYS A 167 19.61 18.69 12.75
C LYS A 167 21.00 19.17 12.35
N GLU A 168 21.62 18.52 11.36
CA GLU A 168 22.95 18.89 10.88
C GLU A 168 22.96 20.36 10.46
N LYS A 169 23.77 21.19 11.12
CA LYS A 169 23.92 22.60 10.77
C LYS A 169 24.56 22.71 9.38
N PRO A 170 24.05 23.55 8.47
CA PRO A 170 24.67 23.74 7.16
C PRO A 170 26.15 24.08 7.33
N LYS A 171 27.03 23.36 6.61
CA LYS A 171 28.45 23.72 6.57
C LYS A 171 28.58 25.18 6.10
N PRO A 172 29.40 26.02 6.77
CA PRO A 172 29.59 27.40 6.35
C PRO A 172 30.03 27.46 4.87
N PRO A 173 29.58 28.45 4.09
CA PRO A 173 30.04 28.60 2.72
C PRO A 173 31.59 28.70 2.70
N PRO A 174 32.25 28.08 1.72
CA PRO A 174 33.70 28.18 1.60
C PRO A 174 34.10 29.65 1.49
N PRO A 175 35.18 30.08 2.16
CA PRO A 175 35.61 31.47 2.11
C PRO A 175 35.88 31.88 0.66
N PRO A 176 35.49 33.10 0.24
CA PRO A 176 35.71 33.56 -1.12
C PRO A 176 37.19 33.47 -1.45
N ALA A 177 37.53 32.77 -2.54
CA ALA A 177 38.89 32.69 -3.03
C ALA A 177 39.40 34.12 -3.25
N LYS A 178 40.41 34.53 -2.46
CA LYS A 178 41.11 35.79 -2.67
C LYS A 178 41.83 35.71 -4.02
N GLY A 179 41.13 36.11 -5.08
CA GLY A 179 41.67 36.30 -6.41
C GLY A 179 42.85 37.25 -6.31
N GLY A 180 44.05 36.68 -6.48
CA GLY A 180 45.30 37.41 -6.42
C GLY A 180 45.28 38.60 -7.37
N LYS A 181 45.53 39.78 -6.80
CA LYS A 181 45.84 41.01 -7.51
C LYS A 181 47.10 40.76 -8.36
N LYS A 182 46.95 40.30 -9.62
CA LYS A 182 48.05 40.40 -10.58
C LYS A 182 48.15 41.85 -11.03
N ARG A 183 49.01 42.60 -10.33
CA ARG A 183 49.66 43.79 -10.89
C ARG A 183 50.65 43.31 -11.95
N LYS A 184 50.39 43.57 -13.22
CA LYS A 184 51.38 44.11 -14.16
C LYS A 184 50.70 44.59 -15.43
#